data_AF-A0A835YCR9-F1
#
_entry.id   AF-A0A835YCR9-F1
#
_cell.length_a   1.000
_cell.length_b   1.000
_cell.length_c   1.000
_cell.angle_alpha   90.00
_cell.angle_beta   90.00
_cell.angle_gamma   90.00
#
_symmetry.space_group_name_H-M   'P 1'
#
loop_
_entity.id
_entity.type
_entity.pdbx_description
1 polymer ?
#
loop_
_entity_poly.entity_id
_entity_poly.type
_entity_poly.pdbx_seq_one_letter_code
_entity_poly.pdbx_strand_id
1 'polypeptide(L)'
;MMLNTQSRLSRATTLAILLLGIFTAAHGSYVTRCGHQLCLDGKPWYFQGANAYWLIDFVQKDRGMVDRFFDKCNEFGLKVIRTWAFNHAMPYEWGKYDENQFKGLDYIVDSASRHNIKLILALGNTWTAYRSPQDFMRMAGVDPSGKDILAFYNSSAVRHLYKDHISTLVWRTNTFNKRRYLEDDAIMMWDAMNEPRCPGCSDAASQRVVRSFLEEMAGHLRSNLPQQLVALGTEGYFLNSYEDYNPGAGARCEGEDWEGLARMRSIDALVVHAYERQLESVPPKWTKCDFACFLNYLIQYLSVHQRIAADVGKPVILEEFGLILPEYTQEQRVLLFRLVADNLQWMKQSGGAMAGTLFWNAAIGNVWDDGYNVYLDAPVAKPSPSPSPSPSPSPAPSTSGGGGSTSSPSAGGGGSSAPAADAGRAPIVANTETLTDFLRGPQRAACAEAAAKWWLPMWTAAWAQTVDVAGYQRRTADMTVLQVFLDTKAAIY
;
A
#
# COMPACT_ATOMS: atom_id res chain seq x y z
N MET A 1 34.03 -75.87 44.05
CA MET A 1 33.37 -76.70 43.02
C MET A 1 33.15 -75.80 41.80
N MET A 2 33.89 -76.06 40.72
CA MET A 2 33.39 -76.73 39.50
C MET A 2 32.45 -75.83 38.67
N LEU A 3 32.99 -75.23 37.60
CA LEU A 3 32.81 -75.61 36.18
C LEU A 3 31.54 -74.96 35.59
N ASN A 4 31.56 -73.88 34.79
CA ASN A 4 32.36 -73.46 33.62
C ASN A 4 31.86 -74.03 32.27
N THR A 5 32.02 -73.25 31.19
CA THR A 5 31.72 -73.53 29.76
C THR A 5 30.24 -73.58 29.37
N GLN A 6 29.78 -73.14 28.18
CA GLN A 6 30.42 -72.52 26.99
C GLN A 6 29.31 -71.69 26.23
N SER A 7 29.51 -70.95 25.12
CA SER A 7 30.64 -70.77 24.18
C SER A 7 30.80 -69.30 23.69
N ARG A 8 30.81 -69.04 22.37
CA ARG A 8 30.99 -67.75 21.67
C ARG A 8 30.47 -67.83 20.22
N LEU A 9 29.96 -66.72 19.67
CA LEU A 9 30.11 -66.28 18.26
C LEU A 9 29.99 -64.74 18.27
N SER A 10 31.04 -63.93 18.13
CA SER A 10 31.89 -63.63 16.97
C SER A 10 31.38 -62.47 16.08
N ARG A 11 32.03 -61.31 16.26
CA ARG A 11 32.13 -60.12 15.39
C ARG A 11 31.38 -60.12 14.03
N ALA A 12 30.62 -59.05 13.80
CA ALA A 12 30.47 -58.44 12.47
C ALA A 12 30.51 -56.91 12.59
N THR A 13 31.27 -56.26 11.71
CA THR A 13 31.56 -54.83 11.70
C THR A 13 30.61 -54.10 10.75
N THR A 14 29.86 -53.09 11.21
CA THR A 14 29.34 -52.04 10.31
C THR A 14 29.26 -50.70 11.04
N LEU A 15 30.23 -49.82 10.76
CA LEU A 15 30.13 -48.40 11.10
C LEU A 15 29.29 -47.71 10.02
N ALA A 16 27.98 -47.63 10.19
CA ALA A 16 27.10 -46.90 9.29
C ALA A 16 27.20 -45.39 9.57
N ILE A 17 28.18 -44.73 8.95
CA ILE A 17 28.21 -43.26 8.87
C ILE A 17 27.02 -42.84 8.01
N LEU A 18 25.96 -42.38 8.65
CA LEU A 18 24.76 -41.88 7.97
C LEU A 18 25.03 -40.46 7.44
N LEU A 19 25.80 -40.37 6.35
CA LEU A 19 25.90 -39.17 5.51
C LEU A 19 24.58 -38.98 4.75
N LEU A 20 23.49 -38.70 5.47
CA LEU A 20 22.39 -37.94 4.88
C LEU A 20 22.85 -36.50 4.72
N GLY A 21 23.58 -36.26 3.64
CA GLY A 21 23.65 -34.94 3.03
C GLY A 21 22.26 -34.60 2.51
N ILE A 22 21.39 -34.13 3.41
CA ILE A 22 20.16 -33.46 3.00
C ILE A 22 20.64 -32.22 2.24
N PHE A 23 20.41 -32.20 0.93
CA PHE A 23 20.39 -30.96 0.17
C PHE A 23 19.19 -30.15 0.66
N THR A 24 19.31 -29.55 1.84
CA THR A 24 18.56 -28.35 2.16
C THR A 24 19.12 -27.29 1.23
N ALA A 25 18.50 -27.17 0.04
CA ALA A 25 18.41 -25.86 -0.58
C ALA A 25 17.99 -24.91 0.53
N ALA A 26 18.80 -23.89 0.80
CA ALA A 26 18.53 -22.95 1.89
C ALA A 26 17.23 -22.24 1.58
N HIS A 27 16.13 -22.76 2.12
CA HIS A 27 14.84 -22.07 2.11
C HIS A 27 15.08 -20.84 2.98
N GLY A 28 14.97 -19.66 2.39
CA GLY A 28 15.07 -18.44 3.16
C GLY A 28 13.96 -18.41 4.20
N SER A 29 14.19 -17.74 5.32
CA SER A 29 13.23 -17.73 6.40
C SER A 29 11.99 -16.93 6.01
N TYR A 30 10.83 -17.54 6.24
CA TYR A 30 9.54 -16.87 6.09
C TYR A 30 9.40 -15.79 7.16
N VAL A 31 8.78 -14.67 6.78
CA VAL A 31 8.31 -13.69 7.75
C VAL A 31 7.09 -14.28 8.46
N THR A 32 7.09 -14.26 9.78
CA THR A 32 6.06 -14.84 10.63
C THR A 32 5.49 -13.80 11.58
N ARG A 33 4.34 -14.09 12.21
CA ARG A 33 3.82 -13.28 13.31
C ARG A 33 4.34 -13.78 14.65
N CYS A 34 4.80 -12.87 15.50
CA CYS A 34 5.17 -13.14 16.88
C CYS A 34 4.46 -12.14 17.82
N GLY A 35 3.25 -12.53 18.26
CA GLY A 35 2.34 -11.62 18.96
C GLY A 35 1.89 -10.49 18.03
N HIS A 36 1.98 -9.24 18.48
CA HIS A 36 1.71 -8.05 17.66
C HIS A 36 2.89 -7.57 16.82
N GLN A 37 3.97 -8.36 16.71
CA GLN A 37 5.15 -8.03 15.89
C GLN A 37 5.29 -8.99 14.71
N LEU A 38 6.03 -8.58 13.68
CA LEU A 38 6.60 -9.50 12.70
C LEU A 38 7.92 -10.08 13.23
N CYS A 39 8.22 -11.32 12.85
CA CYS A 39 9.49 -11.98 13.14
C CYS A 39 10.10 -12.59 11.88
N LEU A 40 11.43 -12.46 11.78
CA LEU A 40 12.27 -13.14 10.79
C LEU A 40 13.39 -13.84 11.56
N ASP A 41 13.69 -15.10 11.22
CA ASP A 41 14.62 -15.96 11.97
C ASP A 41 14.33 -16.04 13.49
N GLY A 42 13.03 -15.98 13.85
CA GLY A 42 12.58 -16.01 15.24
C GLY A 42 12.86 -14.73 16.04
N LYS A 43 13.32 -13.64 15.40
CA LYS A 43 13.61 -12.35 16.04
C LYS A 43 12.63 -11.28 15.55
N PRO A 44 12.20 -10.32 16.41
CA PRO A 44 11.39 -9.20 15.99
C PRO A 44 12.02 -8.45 14.81
N TRP A 45 11.23 -8.24 13.76
CA TRP A 45 11.67 -7.69 12.49
C TRP A 45 10.80 -6.50 12.11
N TYR A 46 11.46 -5.42 11.71
CA TYR A 46 10.84 -4.19 11.25
C TYR A 46 11.44 -3.82 9.90
N PHE A 47 10.64 -3.23 9.01
CA PHE A 47 11.10 -2.87 7.68
C PHE A 47 10.60 -1.51 7.20
N GLN A 48 11.42 -0.85 6.38
CA GLN A 48 10.94 0.13 5.41
C GLN A 48 10.90 -0.54 4.03
N GLY A 49 10.02 -0.04 3.17
CA GLY A 49 9.82 -0.57 1.82
C GLY A 49 9.04 0.41 0.94
N ALA A 50 8.54 -0.08 -0.19
CA ALA A 50 7.78 0.72 -1.14
C ALA A 50 6.72 -0.09 -1.90
N ASN A 51 5.75 0.61 -2.48
CA ASN A 51 4.93 0.09 -3.56
C ASN A 51 5.67 0.27 -4.90
N ALA A 52 5.47 -0.68 -5.81
CA ALA A 52 6.00 -0.64 -7.18
C ALA A 52 5.05 -1.40 -8.12
N TYR A 53 3.82 -0.89 -8.27
CA TYR A 53 2.76 -1.54 -9.03
C TYR A 53 3.12 -1.73 -10.51
N TRP A 54 3.87 -0.77 -11.08
CA TRP A 54 4.27 -0.71 -12.49
C TRP A 54 5.23 -1.83 -12.91
N LEU A 55 5.86 -2.56 -11.97
CA LEU A 55 6.80 -3.63 -12.28
C LEU A 55 6.19 -4.68 -13.23
N ILE A 56 4.91 -4.99 -13.05
CA ILE A 56 4.20 -6.04 -13.80
C ILE A 56 4.07 -5.77 -15.31
N ASP A 57 4.20 -4.51 -15.74
CA ASP A 57 4.19 -4.13 -17.16
C ASP A 57 5.60 -3.91 -17.73
N PHE A 58 6.49 -3.34 -16.93
CA PHE A 58 7.84 -2.99 -17.39
C PHE A 58 8.77 -4.20 -17.44
N VAL A 59 8.52 -5.24 -16.62
CA VAL A 59 9.27 -6.51 -16.66
C VAL A 59 9.23 -7.21 -18.02
N GLN A 60 8.18 -6.99 -18.83
CA GLN A 60 8.13 -7.54 -20.20
C GLN A 60 9.00 -6.76 -21.19
N LYS A 61 9.21 -5.46 -20.95
CA LYS A 61 9.97 -4.55 -21.83
C LYS A 61 11.47 -4.62 -21.52
N ASP A 62 11.83 -4.59 -20.23
CA ASP A 62 13.19 -4.75 -19.74
C ASP A 62 13.16 -5.52 -18.40
N ARG A 63 13.48 -6.82 -18.46
CA ARG A 63 13.64 -7.65 -17.25
C ARG A 63 14.76 -7.15 -16.34
N GLY A 64 15.87 -6.68 -16.93
CA GLY A 64 17.00 -6.16 -16.16
C GLY A 64 16.66 -4.89 -15.38
N MET A 65 15.55 -4.22 -15.70
CA MET A 65 15.04 -3.12 -14.88
C MET A 65 14.59 -3.61 -13.50
N VAL A 66 14.04 -4.82 -13.39
CA VAL A 66 13.59 -5.40 -12.10
C VAL A 66 14.78 -5.66 -11.19
N ASP A 67 15.89 -6.22 -11.72
CA ASP A 67 17.10 -6.44 -10.94
C ASP A 67 17.71 -5.11 -10.48
N ARG A 68 17.89 -4.14 -11.39
CA ARG A 68 18.40 -2.79 -11.06
C ARG A 68 17.51 -2.06 -10.04
N PHE A 69 16.19 -2.28 -10.10
CA PHE A 69 15.25 -1.72 -9.13
C PHE A 69 15.45 -2.33 -7.74
N PHE A 70 15.62 -3.66 -7.63
CA PHE A 70 15.89 -4.31 -6.35
C PHE A 70 17.30 -4.07 -5.81
N ASP A 71 18.31 -3.85 -6.66
CA ASP A 71 19.60 -3.31 -6.26
C ASP A 71 19.45 -1.93 -5.59
N LYS A 72 18.70 -1.02 -6.22
CA LYS A 72 18.38 0.29 -5.64
C LYS A 72 17.55 0.21 -4.37
N CYS A 73 16.60 -0.71 -4.27
CA CYS A 73 15.87 -0.97 -3.03
C CYS A 73 16.84 -1.37 -1.90
N ASN A 74 17.79 -2.26 -2.18
CA ASN A 74 18.83 -2.66 -1.23
C ASN A 74 19.79 -1.53 -0.84
N GLU A 75 20.17 -0.66 -1.79
CA GLU A 75 20.98 0.55 -1.54
C GLU A 75 20.33 1.41 -0.44
N PHE A 76 19.02 1.67 -0.55
CA PHE A 76 18.25 2.47 0.40
C PHE A 76 17.64 1.70 1.58
N GLY A 77 17.77 0.37 1.62
CA GLY A 77 17.24 -0.46 2.71
C GLY A 77 15.73 -0.69 2.65
N LEU A 78 15.13 -0.49 1.47
CA LEU A 78 13.77 -0.91 1.17
C LEU A 78 13.78 -2.44 1.04
N LYS A 79 13.29 -3.15 2.07
CA LYS A 79 13.38 -4.62 2.17
C LYS A 79 12.11 -5.36 1.79
N VAL A 80 11.00 -4.63 1.72
CA VAL A 80 9.70 -5.14 1.29
C VAL A 80 9.21 -4.33 0.11
N ILE A 81 8.75 -4.99 -0.94
CA ILE A 81 8.12 -4.35 -2.09
C ILE A 81 6.72 -4.89 -2.28
N ARG A 82 5.73 -3.99 -2.30
CA ARG A 82 4.35 -4.33 -2.61
C ARG A 82 4.08 -4.11 -4.09
N THR A 83 3.47 -5.10 -4.75
CA THR A 83 3.18 -5.05 -6.19
C THR A 83 1.99 -5.93 -6.54
N TRP A 84 1.44 -5.76 -7.73
CA TRP A 84 0.18 -6.39 -8.15
C TRP A 84 0.42 -7.79 -8.71
N ALA A 85 -0.32 -8.76 -8.17
CA ALA A 85 -0.43 -10.12 -8.71
C ALA A 85 -1.59 -10.25 -9.72
N PHE A 86 -2.02 -9.14 -10.32
CA PHE A 86 -3.00 -9.04 -11.39
C PHE A 86 -2.52 -8.05 -12.46
N ASN A 87 -2.91 -8.27 -13.72
CA ASN A 87 -2.63 -7.38 -14.86
C ASN A 87 -3.76 -7.52 -15.90
N HIS A 88 -3.79 -6.68 -16.93
CA HIS A 88 -4.78 -6.57 -18.00
C HIS A 88 -5.18 -7.89 -18.68
N ALA A 89 -4.37 -8.93 -18.65
CA ALA A 89 -4.70 -10.25 -19.17
C ALA A 89 -4.41 -11.39 -18.18
N MET A 90 -4.36 -11.06 -16.88
CA MET A 90 -4.02 -11.97 -15.80
C MET A 90 -5.05 -11.84 -14.66
N PRO A 91 -6.28 -12.37 -14.83
CA PRO A 91 -6.81 -13.13 -15.98
C PRO A 91 -7.41 -12.25 -17.10
N TYR A 92 -7.74 -12.87 -18.25
CA TYR A 92 -8.57 -12.27 -19.31
C TYR A 92 -9.93 -12.94 -19.52
N GLU A 93 -10.09 -14.17 -19.02
CA GLU A 93 -11.34 -14.93 -18.97
C GLU A 93 -11.26 -15.85 -17.73
N TRP A 94 -12.37 -16.42 -17.25
CA TRP A 94 -12.34 -17.37 -16.12
C TRP A 94 -11.35 -18.51 -16.41
N GLY A 95 -10.30 -18.61 -15.59
CA GLY A 95 -9.29 -19.66 -15.70
C GLY A 95 -8.30 -19.49 -16.86
N LYS A 96 -8.36 -18.38 -17.63
CA LYS A 96 -7.43 -18.12 -18.75
C LYS A 96 -6.62 -16.85 -18.52
N TYR A 97 -5.32 -16.98 -18.79
CA TYR A 97 -4.30 -16.01 -18.43
C TYR A 97 -3.29 -15.87 -19.58
N ASP A 98 -2.77 -14.67 -19.77
CA ASP A 98 -1.62 -14.47 -20.63
C ASP A 98 -0.35 -14.96 -19.92
N GLU A 99 0.24 -16.04 -20.46
CA GLU A 99 1.41 -16.67 -19.86
C GLU A 99 2.69 -15.79 -19.95
N ASN A 100 2.71 -14.74 -20.77
CA ASN A 100 3.81 -13.77 -20.76
C ASN A 100 3.68 -12.77 -19.61
N GLN A 101 2.47 -12.35 -19.24
CA GLN A 101 2.23 -11.55 -18.03
C GLN A 101 2.55 -12.36 -16.78
N PHE A 102 2.14 -13.62 -16.75
CA PHE A 102 2.47 -14.56 -15.68
C PHE A 102 3.98 -14.82 -15.54
N LYS A 103 4.71 -14.96 -16.67
CA LYS A 103 6.18 -14.99 -16.67
C LYS A 103 6.83 -13.66 -16.27
N GLY A 104 6.11 -12.55 -16.38
CA GLY A 104 6.51 -11.27 -15.82
C GLY A 104 6.54 -11.35 -14.29
N LEU A 105 5.43 -11.79 -13.68
CA LEU A 105 5.35 -11.99 -12.22
C LEU A 105 6.37 -13.03 -11.73
N ASP A 106 6.57 -14.14 -12.45
CA ASP A 106 7.60 -15.12 -12.11
C ASP A 106 8.99 -14.50 -12.00
N TYR A 107 9.34 -13.61 -12.93
CA TYR A 107 10.64 -12.94 -12.94
C TYR A 107 10.77 -11.95 -11.77
N ILE A 108 9.70 -11.27 -11.40
CA ILE A 108 9.66 -10.38 -10.22
C ILE A 108 9.89 -11.19 -8.94
N VAL A 109 9.21 -12.33 -8.77
CA VAL A 109 9.38 -13.23 -7.60
C VAL A 109 10.78 -13.85 -7.56
N ASP A 110 11.30 -14.32 -8.70
CA ASP A 110 12.68 -14.84 -8.82
C ASP A 110 13.72 -13.77 -8.49
N SER A 111 13.59 -12.57 -9.06
CA SER A 111 14.51 -11.46 -8.82
C SER A 111 14.44 -10.99 -7.37
N ALA A 112 13.26 -10.91 -6.75
CA ALA A 112 13.13 -10.56 -5.34
C ALA A 112 13.88 -11.55 -4.44
N SER A 113 13.75 -12.85 -4.71
CA SER A 113 14.51 -13.89 -4.01
C SER A 113 16.02 -13.72 -4.16
N ARG A 114 16.51 -13.50 -5.39
CA ARG A 114 17.94 -13.29 -5.68
C ARG A 114 18.52 -12.05 -4.99
N HIS A 115 17.72 -11.00 -4.80
CA HIS A 115 18.13 -9.75 -4.16
C HIS A 115 17.78 -9.68 -2.65
N ASN A 116 17.28 -10.76 -2.05
CA ASN A 116 16.81 -10.77 -0.66
C ASN A 116 15.82 -9.63 -0.34
N ILE A 117 14.86 -9.45 -1.25
CA ILE A 117 13.68 -8.59 -1.12
C ILE A 117 12.49 -9.50 -0.82
N LYS A 118 11.64 -9.08 0.11
CA LYS A 118 10.36 -9.72 0.38
C LYS A 118 9.23 -9.00 -0.37
N LEU A 119 8.21 -9.74 -0.80
CA LEU A 119 7.10 -9.24 -1.60
C LEU A 119 5.78 -9.31 -0.83
N ILE A 120 4.98 -8.27 -0.99
CA ILE A 120 3.56 -8.27 -0.67
C ILE A 120 2.81 -8.26 -1.99
N LEU A 121 1.91 -9.22 -2.19
CA LEU A 121 1.19 -9.42 -3.44
C LEU A 121 -0.31 -9.16 -3.26
N ALA A 122 -0.81 -8.09 -3.87
CA ALA A 122 -2.25 -7.83 -3.91
C ALA A 122 -2.92 -8.60 -5.06
N LEU A 123 -4.05 -9.24 -4.77
CA LEU A 123 -4.71 -10.22 -5.64
C LEU A 123 -5.85 -9.66 -6.50
N GLY A 124 -6.17 -8.39 -6.35
CA GLY A 124 -7.21 -7.69 -7.10
C GLY A 124 -7.26 -6.23 -6.70
N ASN A 125 -8.17 -5.47 -7.30
CA ASN A 125 -8.26 -4.03 -7.10
C ASN A 125 -9.72 -3.60 -6.97
N THR A 126 -10.01 -2.64 -6.09
CA THR A 126 -11.29 -1.91 -6.09
C THR A 126 -11.39 -0.96 -7.29
N TRP A 127 -10.25 -0.41 -7.71
CA TRP A 127 -10.18 0.61 -8.74
C TRP A 127 -10.18 0.04 -10.16
N THR A 128 -10.34 0.94 -11.13
CA THR A 128 -10.43 0.60 -12.57
C THR A 128 -9.09 0.24 -13.21
N ALA A 129 -7.96 0.52 -12.55
CA ALA A 129 -6.63 0.21 -13.06
C ALA A 129 -6.41 -1.31 -13.13
N TYR A 130 -5.85 -1.77 -14.26
CA TYR A 130 -5.60 -3.17 -14.63
C TYR A 130 -6.82 -4.06 -14.77
N ARG A 131 -7.40 -4.47 -13.63
CA ARG A 131 -8.48 -5.43 -13.53
C ARG A 131 -9.44 -5.02 -12.41
N SER A 132 -10.56 -4.47 -12.85
CA SER A 132 -11.60 -3.91 -12.00
C SER A 132 -12.56 -4.99 -11.47
N PRO A 133 -13.33 -4.71 -10.40
CA PRO A 133 -14.40 -5.59 -9.95
C PRO A 133 -15.43 -5.87 -11.07
N GLN A 134 -15.70 -4.89 -11.92
CA GLN A 134 -16.58 -5.05 -13.10
C GLN A 134 -16.01 -6.02 -14.14
N ASP A 135 -14.69 -6.15 -14.28
CA ASP A 135 -14.09 -7.16 -15.16
C ASP A 135 -14.29 -8.57 -14.61
N PHE A 136 -14.10 -8.75 -13.31
CA PHE A 136 -14.40 -10.01 -12.63
C PHE A 136 -15.89 -10.38 -12.73
N MET A 137 -16.80 -9.41 -12.64
CA MET A 137 -18.23 -9.62 -12.91
C MET A 137 -18.46 -10.14 -14.34
N ARG A 138 -17.91 -9.47 -15.36
CA ARG A 138 -18.04 -9.90 -16.76
C ARG A 138 -17.47 -11.29 -17.00
N MET A 139 -16.28 -11.60 -16.47
CA MET A 139 -15.66 -12.92 -16.60
C MET A 139 -16.47 -14.02 -15.88
N ALA A 140 -17.21 -13.68 -14.82
CA ALA A 140 -18.14 -14.57 -14.13
C ALA A 140 -19.54 -14.65 -14.76
N GLY A 141 -19.77 -14.03 -15.93
CA GLY A 141 -21.07 -14.01 -16.61
C GLY A 141 -22.11 -13.07 -15.98
N VAL A 142 -21.69 -12.14 -15.12
CA VAL A 142 -22.54 -11.14 -14.47
C VAL A 142 -22.38 -9.80 -15.19
N ASP A 143 -23.45 -9.29 -15.79
CA ASP A 143 -23.46 -7.93 -16.35
C ASP A 143 -23.34 -6.89 -15.22
N PRO A 144 -22.31 -6.02 -15.21
CA PRO A 144 -22.17 -4.95 -14.22
C PRO A 144 -23.11 -3.75 -14.47
N SER A 145 -23.85 -3.72 -15.59
CA SER A 145 -24.78 -2.62 -15.90
C SER A 145 -25.83 -2.43 -14.80
N GLY A 146 -25.92 -1.19 -14.29
CA GLY A 146 -26.84 -0.83 -13.19
C GLY A 146 -26.54 -1.50 -11.85
N LYS A 147 -25.32 -2.01 -11.64
CA LYS A 147 -24.85 -2.62 -10.39
C LYS A 147 -23.77 -1.78 -9.73
N ASP A 148 -23.50 -2.09 -8.47
CA ASP A 148 -22.49 -1.49 -7.62
C ASP A 148 -21.46 -2.54 -7.14
N ILE A 149 -20.46 -2.10 -6.38
CA ILE A 149 -19.46 -2.97 -5.75
C ILE A 149 -20.09 -4.00 -4.77
N LEU A 150 -21.22 -3.70 -4.15
CA LEU A 150 -21.93 -4.64 -3.27
C LEU A 150 -22.43 -5.87 -4.07
N ALA A 151 -22.86 -5.68 -5.32
CA ALA A 151 -23.23 -6.78 -6.21
C ALA A 151 -22.03 -7.67 -6.62
N PHE A 152 -20.80 -7.12 -6.69
CA PHE A 152 -19.57 -7.90 -6.85
C PHE A 152 -19.35 -8.79 -5.62
N TYR A 153 -19.38 -8.23 -4.40
CA TYR A 153 -19.18 -8.98 -3.15
C TYR A 153 -20.26 -10.03 -2.86
N ASN A 154 -21.50 -9.82 -3.35
CA ASN A 154 -22.62 -10.74 -3.14
C ASN A 154 -22.71 -11.86 -4.19
N SER A 155 -22.02 -11.76 -5.32
CA SER A 155 -22.14 -12.72 -6.42
C SER A 155 -21.38 -14.01 -6.14
N SER A 156 -22.09 -15.14 -6.05
CA SER A 156 -21.49 -16.47 -5.86
C SER A 156 -20.58 -16.89 -7.02
N ALA A 157 -20.92 -16.51 -8.26
CA ALA A 157 -20.10 -16.79 -9.44
C ALA A 157 -18.78 -16.00 -9.39
N VAL A 158 -18.82 -14.72 -9.00
CA VAL A 158 -17.63 -13.88 -8.82
C VAL A 158 -16.75 -14.42 -7.70
N ARG A 159 -17.35 -14.78 -6.55
CA ARG A 159 -16.62 -15.35 -5.40
C ARG A 159 -15.95 -16.68 -5.75
N HIS A 160 -16.57 -17.51 -6.59
CA HIS A 160 -15.95 -18.74 -7.10
C HIS A 160 -14.75 -18.41 -8.00
N LEU A 161 -14.95 -17.59 -9.03
CA LEU A 161 -13.89 -17.17 -9.95
C LEU A 161 -12.72 -16.53 -9.20
N TYR A 162 -12.98 -15.70 -8.19
CA TYR A 162 -11.94 -15.05 -7.40
C TYR A 162 -11.10 -16.06 -6.59
N LYS A 163 -11.73 -17.09 -6.01
CA LYS A 163 -10.99 -18.20 -5.37
C LYS A 163 -10.21 -19.05 -6.37
N ASP A 164 -10.71 -19.27 -7.58
CA ASP A 164 -9.96 -19.93 -8.64
C ASP A 164 -8.75 -19.09 -9.07
N HIS A 165 -8.90 -17.76 -9.08
CA HIS A 165 -7.82 -16.82 -9.34
C HIS A 165 -6.73 -16.88 -8.27
N ILE A 166 -7.11 -16.78 -6.99
CA ILE A 166 -6.21 -17.00 -5.85
C ILE A 166 -5.51 -18.36 -5.99
N SER A 167 -6.26 -19.44 -6.25
CA SER A 167 -5.69 -20.79 -6.38
C SER A 167 -4.68 -20.88 -7.53
N THR A 168 -4.97 -20.24 -8.67
CA THR A 168 -4.06 -20.23 -9.81
C THR A 168 -2.73 -19.56 -9.46
N LEU A 169 -2.77 -18.43 -8.75
CA LEU A 169 -1.58 -17.71 -8.31
C LEU A 169 -0.79 -18.47 -7.24
N VAL A 170 -1.46 -18.91 -6.17
CA VAL A 170 -0.83 -19.58 -5.02
C VAL A 170 -0.15 -20.89 -5.44
N TRP A 171 -0.80 -21.69 -6.30
CA TRP A 171 -0.24 -22.95 -6.80
C TRP A 171 0.64 -22.80 -8.06
N ARG A 172 0.86 -21.58 -8.57
CA ARG A 172 1.73 -21.36 -9.74
C ARG A 172 3.16 -21.79 -9.43
N THR A 173 3.71 -22.63 -10.31
CA THR A 173 5.15 -22.94 -10.33
C THR A 173 5.89 -21.88 -11.13
N ASN A 174 6.78 -21.15 -10.47
CA ASN A 174 7.61 -20.11 -11.06
C ASN A 174 8.49 -20.67 -12.19
N THR A 175 8.41 -20.09 -13.38
CA THR A 175 9.13 -20.60 -14.56
C THR A 175 10.65 -20.38 -14.53
N PHE A 176 11.19 -19.52 -13.65
CA PHE A 176 12.63 -19.30 -13.47
C PHE A 176 13.18 -20.18 -12.34
N ASN A 177 12.74 -19.96 -11.09
CA ASN A 177 13.30 -20.64 -9.91
C ASN A 177 12.69 -22.02 -9.59
N LYS A 178 11.62 -22.42 -10.27
CA LYS A 178 10.89 -23.71 -10.15
C LYS A 178 10.18 -23.97 -8.81
N ARG A 179 10.13 -23.01 -7.88
CA ARG A 179 9.31 -23.10 -6.66
C ARG A 179 7.85 -22.80 -6.98
N ARG A 180 6.92 -23.33 -6.19
CA ARG A 180 5.54 -22.80 -6.17
C ARG A 180 5.50 -21.50 -5.40
N TYR A 181 4.61 -20.58 -5.76
CA TYR A 181 4.49 -19.29 -5.06
C TYR A 181 4.20 -19.49 -3.56
N LEU A 182 3.39 -20.48 -3.17
CA LEU A 182 3.15 -20.88 -1.78
C LEU A 182 4.38 -21.41 -1.00
N GLU A 183 5.46 -21.74 -1.72
CA GLU A 183 6.74 -22.28 -1.22
C GLU A 183 7.92 -21.32 -1.44
N ASP A 184 7.65 -20.11 -1.94
CA ASP A 184 8.67 -19.09 -2.20
C ASP A 184 8.73 -18.10 -1.04
N ASP A 185 9.79 -18.17 -0.23
CA ASP A 185 9.95 -17.29 0.94
C ASP A 185 10.15 -15.82 0.55
N ALA A 186 10.43 -15.53 -0.73
CA ALA A 186 10.43 -14.16 -1.24
C ALA A 186 9.04 -13.52 -1.21
N ILE A 187 7.95 -14.30 -1.28
CA ILE A 187 6.60 -13.77 -1.03
C ILE A 187 6.34 -13.89 0.48
N MET A 188 6.23 -12.76 1.18
CA MET A 188 6.00 -12.76 2.63
C MET A 188 4.52 -12.68 3.01
N MET A 189 3.71 -11.97 2.22
CA MET A 189 2.31 -11.68 2.54
C MET A 189 1.47 -11.52 1.28
N TRP A 190 0.17 -11.79 1.42
CA TRP A 190 -0.83 -11.61 0.38
C TRP A 190 -1.96 -10.71 0.86
N ASP A 191 -2.31 -9.70 0.08
CA ASP A 191 -3.53 -8.93 0.30
C ASP A 191 -4.69 -9.58 -0.44
N ALA A 192 -5.80 -9.79 0.27
CA ALA A 192 -7.03 -10.28 -0.32
C ALA A 192 -7.52 -9.41 -1.50
N MET A 193 -7.31 -8.09 -1.45
CA MET A 193 -7.69 -7.11 -2.48
C MET A 193 -7.02 -5.76 -2.19
N ASN A 194 -6.66 -4.95 -3.19
CA ASN A 194 -6.21 -3.57 -2.95
C ASN A 194 -7.39 -2.63 -2.65
N GLU A 195 -7.36 -1.97 -1.50
CA GLU A 195 -8.30 -0.95 -1.01
C GLU A 195 -9.78 -1.37 -1.09
N PRO A 196 -10.21 -2.48 -0.43
CA PRO A 196 -11.56 -3.03 -0.53
C PRO A 196 -12.62 -2.12 0.12
N ARG A 197 -13.23 -1.23 -0.68
CA ARG A 197 -14.33 -0.36 -0.27
C ARG A 197 -15.71 -0.88 -0.68
N CYS A 198 -16.74 -0.47 0.06
CA CYS A 198 -18.15 -0.60 -0.31
C CYS A 198 -18.90 0.72 -0.06
N PRO A 199 -18.77 1.75 -0.93
CA PRO A 199 -19.26 3.07 -0.57
C PRO A 199 -20.80 3.15 -0.53
N GLY A 200 -21.33 3.62 0.60
CA GLY A 200 -22.76 3.60 0.95
C GLY A 200 -23.18 2.37 1.77
N CYS A 201 -22.32 1.35 1.91
CA CYS A 201 -22.60 0.12 2.64
C CYS A 201 -22.41 0.29 4.16
N SER A 202 -23.20 1.17 4.78
CA SER A 202 -23.09 1.48 6.22
C SER A 202 -24.11 0.75 7.11
N ASP A 203 -25.04 0.01 6.51
CA ASP A 203 -26.05 -0.77 7.23
C ASP A 203 -25.57 -2.20 7.54
N ALA A 204 -26.18 -2.85 8.52
CA ALA A 204 -25.77 -4.17 8.98
C ALA A 204 -25.92 -5.30 7.92
N ALA A 205 -26.78 -5.15 6.91
CA ALA A 205 -26.94 -6.16 5.86
C ALA A 205 -25.84 -6.05 4.79
N SER A 206 -25.55 -4.85 4.29
CA SER A 206 -24.45 -4.63 3.36
C SER A 206 -23.09 -4.94 4.00
N GLN A 207 -22.87 -4.52 5.26
CA GLN A 207 -21.67 -4.89 6.02
C GLN A 207 -21.45 -6.40 6.16
N ARG A 208 -22.51 -7.19 6.37
CA ARG A 208 -22.39 -8.66 6.40
C ARG A 208 -21.93 -9.25 5.07
N VAL A 209 -22.32 -8.66 3.93
CA VAL A 209 -21.89 -9.11 2.59
C VAL A 209 -20.41 -8.84 2.39
N VAL A 210 -19.94 -7.61 2.65
CA VAL A 210 -18.53 -7.20 2.54
C VAL A 210 -17.65 -8.07 3.44
N ARG A 211 -18.02 -8.17 4.72
CA ARG A 211 -17.31 -9.00 5.70
C ARG A 211 -17.25 -10.46 5.24
N SER A 212 -18.36 -11.02 4.76
CA SER A 212 -18.41 -12.41 4.29
C SER A 212 -17.52 -12.66 3.07
N PHE A 213 -17.43 -11.71 2.14
CA PHE A 213 -16.51 -11.79 1.01
C PHE A 213 -15.05 -11.83 1.50
N LEU A 214 -14.64 -10.86 2.30
CA LEU A 214 -13.27 -10.76 2.80
C LEU A 214 -12.88 -11.97 3.68
N GLU A 215 -13.79 -12.44 4.55
CA GLU A 215 -13.56 -13.63 5.37
C GLU A 215 -13.40 -14.90 4.53
N GLU A 216 -14.16 -15.04 3.44
CA GLU A 216 -14.03 -16.16 2.51
C GLU A 216 -12.70 -16.12 1.72
N MET A 217 -12.30 -14.95 1.20
CA MET A 217 -11.05 -14.84 0.42
C MET A 217 -9.81 -15.00 1.30
N ALA A 218 -9.79 -14.37 2.48
CA ALA A 218 -8.73 -14.57 3.47
C ALA A 218 -8.71 -16.02 3.99
N GLY A 219 -9.88 -16.63 4.21
CA GLY A 219 -9.99 -18.04 4.61
C GLY A 219 -9.46 -19.01 3.55
N HIS A 220 -9.73 -18.73 2.27
CA HIS A 220 -9.21 -19.48 1.14
C HIS A 220 -7.69 -19.33 0.99
N LEU A 221 -7.15 -18.13 1.17
CA LEU A 221 -5.71 -17.90 1.25
C LEU A 221 -5.09 -18.71 2.39
N ARG A 222 -5.59 -18.54 3.61
CA ARG A 222 -5.04 -19.16 4.83
C ARG A 222 -5.06 -20.69 4.80
N SER A 223 -5.98 -21.31 4.04
CA SER A 223 -6.06 -22.77 3.88
C SER A 223 -5.06 -23.33 2.85
N ASN A 224 -4.60 -22.52 1.90
CA ASN A 224 -3.61 -22.92 0.88
C ASN A 224 -2.17 -22.49 1.25
N LEU A 225 -2.04 -21.43 2.06
CA LEU A 225 -0.77 -20.87 2.50
C LEU A 225 -0.47 -21.34 3.93
N PRO A 226 0.48 -22.28 4.17
CA PRO A 226 0.83 -22.70 5.52
C PRO A 226 1.84 -21.75 6.21
N GLN A 227 2.70 -21.07 5.45
CA GLN A 227 3.88 -20.36 5.98
C GLN A 227 3.85 -18.84 5.75
N GLN A 228 3.23 -18.38 4.67
CA GLN A 228 3.12 -16.96 4.32
C GLN A 228 1.97 -16.29 5.08
N LEU A 229 2.04 -14.96 5.20
CA LEU A 229 1.06 -14.14 5.93
C LEU A 229 -0.14 -13.78 5.04
N VAL A 230 -1.30 -13.58 5.65
CA VAL A 230 -2.52 -13.09 4.98
C VAL A 230 -2.94 -11.74 5.57
N ALA A 231 -3.26 -10.78 4.71
CA ALA A 231 -3.85 -9.48 5.04
C ALA A 231 -5.02 -9.16 4.08
N LEU A 232 -5.64 -7.99 4.26
CA LEU A 232 -6.83 -7.60 3.49
C LEU A 232 -6.60 -6.49 2.45
N GLY A 233 -5.47 -5.77 2.48
CA GLY A 233 -5.23 -4.56 1.68
C GLY A 233 -6.13 -3.36 2.01
N THR A 234 -6.64 -3.28 3.25
CA THR A 234 -7.53 -2.24 3.80
C THR A 234 -6.87 -0.87 4.02
N GLU A 235 -7.67 0.20 3.99
CA GLU A 235 -7.18 1.58 4.20
C GLU A 235 -7.14 2.00 5.68
N GLY A 236 -7.93 1.39 6.56
CA GLY A 236 -8.01 1.73 7.99
C GLY A 236 -9.28 2.49 8.40
N TYR A 237 -10.34 2.50 7.57
CA TYR A 237 -11.51 3.30 7.93
C TYR A 237 -12.36 2.64 9.01
N PHE A 238 -12.79 3.49 9.95
CA PHE A 238 -13.59 3.09 11.08
C PHE A 238 -15.09 3.23 10.82
N LEU A 239 -15.84 2.26 11.32
CA LEU A 239 -17.30 2.24 11.39
C LEU A 239 -17.73 1.95 12.84
N ASN A 240 -18.73 2.66 13.35
CA ASN A 240 -19.32 2.55 14.70
C ASN A 240 -18.44 2.95 15.90
N SER A 241 -17.12 2.74 15.84
CA SER A 241 -16.16 3.03 16.92
C SER A 241 -14.93 3.74 16.35
N TYR A 242 -14.32 4.68 17.08
CA TYR A 242 -13.12 5.43 16.65
C TYR A 242 -13.30 6.30 15.38
N GLU A 243 -14.54 6.59 14.98
CA GLU A 243 -14.85 7.36 13.77
C GLU A 243 -14.33 8.80 13.81
N ASP A 244 -14.04 9.33 14.99
CA ASP A 244 -13.37 10.60 15.26
C ASP A 244 -11.89 10.63 14.82
N TYR A 245 -11.29 9.47 14.54
CA TYR A 245 -9.93 9.37 13.99
C TYR A 245 -9.87 9.32 12.46
N ASN A 246 -10.99 9.06 11.78
CA ASN A 246 -11.08 9.01 10.32
C ASN A 246 -10.58 10.32 9.64
N PRO A 247 -10.17 10.28 8.35
CA PRO A 247 -9.76 11.48 7.61
C PRO A 247 -10.91 12.43 7.24
N GLY A 248 -12.16 11.99 7.40
CA GLY A 248 -13.35 12.75 7.02
C GLY A 248 -14.63 12.14 7.56
N ALA A 249 -15.70 12.94 7.65
CA ALA A 249 -17.02 12.47 8.07
C ALA A 249 -17.56 11.38 7.13
N GLY A 250 -17.24 11.45 5.84
CA GLY A 250 -17.63 10.48 4.83
C GLY A 250 -16.80 9.18 4.82
N ALA A 251 -15.70 9.08 5.56
CA ALA A 251 -14.85 7.88 5.54
C ALA A 251 -15.60 6.63 6.07
N ARG A 252 -16.43 6.79 7.11
CA ARG A 252 -17.35 5.72 7.59
C ARG A 252 -18.33 5.23 6.52
N CYS A 253 -18.52 6.02 5.46
CA CYS A 253 -19.43 5.74 4.36
C CYS A 253 -18.71 5.09 3.18
N GLU A 254 -17.40 4.86 3.25
CA GLU A 254 -16.66 4.01 2.31
C GLU A 254 -16.91 2.51 2.56
N GLY A 255 -17.59 2.14 3.66
CA GLY A 255 -18.06 0.77 3.92
C GLY A 255 -17.01 -0.21 4.43
N GLU A 256 -15.86 0.27 4.88
CA GLU A 256 -14.87 -0.51 5.64
C GLU A 256 -15.16 -0.40 7.15
N ASP A 257 -15.04 -1.51 7.86
CA ASP A 257 -15.13 -1.61 9.34
C ASP A 257 -13.82 -2.20 9.86
N TRP A 258 -12.73 -1.42 9.82
CA TRP A 258 -11.39 -1.94 10.07
C TRP A 258 -11.23 -2.59 11.45
N GLU A 259 -11.88 -2.04 12.49
CA GLU A 259 -11.85 -2.59 13.85
C GLU A 259 -12.50 -3.99 13.88
N GLY A 260 -13.69 -4.13 13.27
CA GLY A 260 -14.37 -5.41 13.15
C GLY A 260 -13.62 -6.42 12.27
N LEU A 261 -12.97 -5.95 11.19
CA LEU A 261 -12.15 -6.76 10.28
C LEU A 261 -10.85 -7.23 10.95
N ALA A 262 -10.20 -6.40 11.75
CA ALA A 262 -8.93 -6.70 12.41
C ALA A 262 -8.99 -7.96 13.29
N ARG A 263 -10.17 -8.27 13.82
CA ARG A 263 -10.47 -9.45 14.66
C ARG A 263 -10.67 -10.76 13.88
N MET A 264 -10.61 -10.77 12.54
CA MET A 264 -10.72 -12.00 11.74
C MET A 264 -9.60 -13.00 12.05
N ARG A 265 -9.93 -14.28 12.16
CA ARG A 265 -8.94 -15.34 12.46
C ARG A 265 -8.11 -15.79 11.25
N SER A 266 -8.56 -15.45 10.04
CA SER A 266 -7.94 -15.81 8.76
C SER A 266 -6.83 -14.86 8.30
N ILE A 267 -6.61 -13.74 9.00
CA ILE A 267 -5.58 -12.74 8.67
C ILE A 267 -4.53 -12.66 9.78
N ASP A 268 -3.27 -12.62 9.38
CA ASP A 268 -2.09 -12.61 10.26
C ASP A 268 -1.60 -11.19 10.54
N ALA A 269 -1.67 -10.30 9.54
CA ALA A 269 -1.30 -8.90 9.68
C ALA A 269 -2.49 -7.99 9.37
N LEU A 270 -2.38 -6.75 9.84
CA LEU A 270 -3.29 -5.66 9.55
C LEU A 270 -2.56 -4.64 8.68
N VAL A 271 -3.31 -3.91 7.86
CA VAL A 271 -2.75 -2.92 6.94
C VAL A 271 -3.62 -1.66 6.95
N VAL A 272 -2.97 -0.51 6.79
CA VAL A 272 -3.61 0.81 6.71
C VAL A 272 -2.93 1.65 5.64
N HIS A 273 -3.70 2.50 4.97
CA HIS A 273 -3.23 3.43 3.95
C HIS A 273 -3.52 4.86 4.45
N ALA A 274 -2.63 5.82 4.20
CA ALA A 274 -2.82 7.20 4.65
C ALA A 274 -2.26 8.23 3.66
N TYR A 275 -3.17 8.97 3.04
CA TYR A 275 -2.87 10.01 2.06
C TYR A 275 -3.55 11.33 2.40
N GLU A 276 -2.92 12.45 2.06
CA GLU A 276 -3.55 13.76 2.22
C GLU A 276 -4.85 13.88 1.42
N ARG A 277 -4.88 13.29 0.21
CA ARG A 277 -6.05 13.30 -0.67
C ARG A 277 -7.29 12.61 -0.08
N GLN A 278 -7.17 11.84 1.01
CA GLN A 278 -8.30 11.23 1.71
C GLN A 278 -8.98 12.20 2.69
N LEU A 279 -8.33 13.32 3.07
CA LEU A 279 -8.88 14.26 4.05
C LEU A 279 -10.03 15.07 3.46
N GLU A 280 -11.20 14.93 4.09
CA GLU A 280 -12.35 15.78 3.79
C GLU A 280 -12.26 17.11 4.58
N SER A 281 -13.09 18.08 4.21
CA SER A 281 -13.24 19.33 4.97
C SER A 281 -13.65 19.08 6.43
N VAL A 282 -13.08 19.84 7.37
CA VAL A 282 -13.32 19.66 8.82
C VAL A 282 -14.27 20.69 9.45
N PRO A 283 -15.15 20.28 10.39
CA PRO A 283 -15.98 21.21 11.17
C PRO A 283 -15.12 22.08 12.11
N PRO A 284 -15.65 23.20 12.65
CA PRO A 284 -17.01 23.71 12.43
C PRO A 284 -17.17 24.53 11.14
N LYS A 285 -16.05 24.93 10.50
CA LYS A 285 -16.07 25.81 9.31
C LYS A 285 -16.08 25.09 7.96
N TRP A 286 -15.92 23.76 7.95
CA TRP A 286 -15.84 22.92 6.74
C TRP A 286 -14.73 23.37 5.79
N THR A 287 -13.55 23.63 6.36
CA THR A 287 -12.32 24.02 5.64
C THR A 287 -11.47 22.80 5.33
N LYS A 288 -10.81 22.77 4.16
CA LYS A 288 -9.76 21.78 3.87
C LYS A 288 -8.63 21.94 4.89
N CYS A 289 -8.05 20.82 5.33
CA CYS A 289 -6.86 20.86 6.16
C CYS A 289 -5.60 21.27 5.38
N ASP A 290 -4.70 21.95 6.07
CA ASP A 290 -3.37 22.27 5.57
C ASP A 290 -2.38 21.12 5.85
N PHE A 291 -1.13 21.30 5.43
CA PHE A 291 -0.09 20.30 5.62
C PHE A 291 0.21 20.02 7.10
N ALA A 292 0.16 21.03 7.97
CA ALA A 292 0.41 20.84 9.40
C ALA A 292 -0.71 20.01 10.06
N CYS A 293 -1.95 20.27 9.69
CA CYS A 293 -3.11 19.46 10.06
C CYS A 293 -2.97 18.00 9.57
N PHE A 294 -2.62 17.79 8.28
CA PHE A 294 -2.46 16.44 7.72
C PHE A 294 -1.44 15.59 8.50
N LEU A 295 -0.30 16.17 8.88
CA LEU A 295 0.72 15.47 9.68
C LEU A 295 0.19 15.07 11.06
N ASN A 296 -0.64 15.91 11.68
CA ASN A 296 -1.25 15.59 12.97
C ASN A 296 -2.35 14.52 12.84
N TYR A 297 -3.16 14.57 11.78
CA TYR A 297 -4.06 13.47 11.41
C TYR A 297 -3.28 12.16 11.31
N LEU A 298 -2.21 12.12 10.50
CA LEU A 298 -1.45 10.91 10.23
C LEU A 298 -0.94 10.26 11.53
N ILE A 299 -0.34 11.03 12.43
CA ILE A 299 0.17 10.49 13.69
C ILE A 299 -0.96 10.01 14.61
N GLN A 300 -2.09 10.70 14.69
CA GLN A 300 -3.23 10.25 15.50
C GLN A 300 -3.89 8.99 14.91
N TYR A 301 -4.05 8.94 13.59
CA TYR A 301 -4.57 7.79 12.84
C TYR A 301 -3.68 6.56 13.04
N LEU A 302 -2.36 6.70 12.86
CA LEU A 302 -1.40 5.63 13.15
C LEU A 302 -1.45 5.21 14.63
N SER A 303 -1.54 6.16 15.57
CA SER A 303 -1.54 5.87 17.01
C SER A 303 -2.78 5.10 17.49
N VAL A 304 -3.96 5.29 16.89
CA VAL A 304 -5.15 4.47 17.22
C VAL A 304 -5.04 3.08 16.59
N HIS A 305 -4.62 2.97 15.33
CA HIS A 305 -4.40 1.70 14.64
C HIS A 305 -3.34 0.83 15.32
N GLN A 306 -2.23 1.44 15.76
CA GLN A 306 -1.16 0.77 16.50
C GLN A 306 -1.63 0.18 17.84
N ARG A 307 -2.52 0.87 18.55
CA ARG A 307 -3.12 0.35 19.79
C ARG A 307 -4.08 -0.80 19.53
N ILE A 308 -5.01 -0.65 18.59
CA ILE A 308 -5.97 -1.71 18.24
C ILE A 308 -5.22 -2.95 17.73
N ALA A 309 -4.18 -2.78 16.91
CA ALA A 309 -3.31 -3.86 16.44
C ALA A 309 -2.63 -4.62 17.59
N ALA A 310 -2.06 -3.89 18.55
CA ALA A 310 -1.51 -4.48 19.77
C ALA A 310 -2.57 -5.24 20.60
N ASP A 311 -3.75 -4.65 20.79
CA ASP A 311 -4.85 -5.22 21.58
C ASP A 311 -5.44 -6.49 20.95
N VAL A 312 -5.48 -6.60 19.61
CA VAL A 312 -5.86 -7.84 18.89
C VAL A 312 -4.69 -8.82 18.69
N GLY A 313 -3.48 -8.45 19.13
CA GLY A 313 -2.29 -9.29 19.05
C GLY A 313 -1.78 -9.52 17.64
N LYS A 314 -1.80 -8.49 16.77
CA LYS A 314 -1.32 -8.56 15.38
C LYS A 314 -0.43 -7.36 14.99
N PRO A 315 0.56 -7.56 14.12
CA PRO A 315 1.28 -6.45 13.52
C PRO A 315 0.38 -5.65 12.59
N VAL A 316 0.65 -4.35 12.49
CA VAL A 316 0.09 -3.45 11.47
C VAL A 316 1.20 -2.93 10.56
N ILE A 317 0.88 -2.69 9.29
CA ILE A 317 1.79 -2.10 8.31
C ILE A 317 1.11 -0.84 7.76
N LEU A 318 1.84 0.29 7.72
CA LEU A 318 1.44 1.43 6.91
C LEU A 318 1.80 1.09 5.47
N GLU A 319 0.84 0.53 4.73
CA GLU A 319 1.05 -0.16 3.46
C GLU A 319 1.02 0.79 2.26
N GLU A 320 0.41 1.96 2.40
CA GLU A 320 0.55 3.07 1.46
C GLU A 320 0.57 4.42 2.17
N PHE A 321 1.48 5.31 1.76
CA PHE A 321 1.46 6.73 2.10
C PHE A 321 2.28 7.56 1.10
N GLY A 322 1.98 8.85 0.97
CA GLY A 322 2.78 9.78 0.16
C GLY A 322 2.16 11.17 0.00
N LEU A 323 2.84 12.04 -0.75
CA LEU A 323 2.31 13.33 -1.26
C LEU A 323 2.52 13.43 -2.76
N ILE A 324 1.53 13.97 -3.47
CA ILE A 324 1.63 14.30 -4.89
C ILE A 324 2.48 15.58 -5.06
N LEU A 325 3.32 15.60 -6.09
CA LEU A 325 3.95 16.83 -6.59
C LEU A 325 3.33 17.18 -7.94
N PRO A 326 3.06 18.46 -8.25
CA PRO A 326 3.53 19.66 -7.55
C PRO A 326 2.57 20.25 -6.49
N GLU A 327 1.52 19.53 -6.08
CA GLU A 327 0.53 19.99 -5.08
C GLU A 327 1.17 20.30 -3.72
N TYR A 328 2.22 19.55 -3.36
CA TYR A 328 3.08 19.78 -2.21
C TYR A 328 4.48 20.22 -2.66
N THR A 329 5.31 20.73 -1.74
CA THR A 329 6.73 20.98 -2.00
C THR A 329 7.59 19.74 -1.74
N GLN A 330 8.80 19.70 -2.30
CA GLN A 330 9.76 18.63 -1.98
C GLN A 330 10.10 18.60 -0.48
N GLU A 331 10.22 19.75 0.17
CA GLU A 331 10.47 19.88 1.61
C GLU A 331 9.34 19.25 2.43
N GLN A 332 8.09 19.45 2.02
CA GLN A 332 6.92 18.82 2.66
C GLN A 332 6.95 17.29 2.48
N ARG A 333 7.32 16.80 1.29
CA ARG A 333 7.49 15.35 1.04
C ARG A 333 8.60 14.77 1.93
N VAL A 334 9.78 15.40 1.99
CA VAL A 334 10.88 14.97 2.88
C VAL A 334 10.44 14.97 4.35
N LEU A 335 9.66 15.98 4.76
CA LEU A 335 9.15 16.09 6.12
C LEU A 335 8.19 14.95 6.49
N LEU A 336 7.22 14.63 5.62
CA LEU A 336 6.32 13.49 5.79
C LEU A 336 7.11 12.18 5.95
N PHE A 337 8.08 11.95 5.07
CA PHE A 337 8.88 10.73 5.09
C PHE A 337 9.71 10.62 6.38
N ARG A 338 10.27 11.75 6.87
CA ARG A 338 10.97 11.76 8.16
C ARG A 338 10.04 11.50 9.34
N LEU A 339 8.80 11.99 9.31
CA LEU A 339 7.80 11.76 10.35
C LEU A 339 7.41 10.27 10.45
N VAL A 340 7.18 9.63 9.31
CA VAL A 340 6.89 8.19 9.24
C VAL A 340 8.10 7.36 9.66
N ALA A 341 9.32 7.72 9.24
CA ALA A 341 10.56 7.05 9.64
C ALA A 341 10.80 7.11 11.16
N ASP A 342 10.62 8.28 11.79
CA ASP A 342 10.76 8.44 13.24
C ASP A 342 9.71 7.61 14.00
N ASN A 343 8.47 7.50 13.49
CA ASN A 343 7.43 6.66 14.08
C ASN A 343 7.76 5.16 13.98
N LEU A 344 8.26 4.68 12.83
CA LEU A 344 8.76 3.31 12.67
C LEU A 344 9.97 3.01 13.58
N GLN A 345 10.91 3.96 13.72
CA GLN A 345 12.04 3.82 14.63
C GLN A 345 11.56 3.70 16.09
N TRP A 346 10.58 4.51 16.51
CA TRP A 346 9.98 4.41 17.84
C TRP A 346 9.24 3.08 18.07
N MET A 347 8.52 2.58 17.07
CA MET A 347 7.88 1.25 17.12
C MET A 347 8.94 0.15 17.34
N LYS A 348 10.04 0.16 16.58
CA LYS A 348 11.15 -0.78 16.78
C LYS A 348 11.74 -0.70 18.20
N GLN A 349 12.00 0.51 18.70
CA GLN A 349 12.59 0.73 20.03
C GLN A 349 11.67 0.32 21.18
N SER A 350 10.36 0.50 21.03
CA SER A 350 9.35 0.18 22.05
C SER A 350 8.79 -1.24 21.97
N GLY A 351 9.06 -1.97 20.89
CA GLY A 351 8.42 -3.27 20.62
C GLY A 351 6.96 -3.12 20.16
N GLY A 352 6.60 -1.98 19.56
CA GLY A 352 5.25 -1.63 19.12
C GLY A 352 4.73 -2.41 17.91
N ALA A 353 3.43 -2.29 17.63
CA ALA A 353 2.74 -3.13 16.66
C ALA A 353 2.92 -2.72 15.18
N MET A 354 3.30 -1.48 14.87
CA MET A 354 3.56 -1.12 13.47
C MET A 354 4.92 -1.65 13.02
N ALA A 355 4.89 -2.77 12.32
CA ALA A 355 6.07 -3.54 11.94
C ALA A 355 6.72 -3.08 10.63
N GLY A 356 6.04 -2.27 9.81
CA GLY A 356 6.66 -1.71 8.63
C GLY A 356 5.90 -0.56 7.97
N THR A 357 6.60 0.10 7.05
CA THR A 357 6.07 1.22 6.27
C THR A 357 6.45 1.09 4.80
N LEU A 358 5.48 1.25 3.91
CA LEU A 358 5.61 1.20 2.46
C LEU A 358 5.09 2.51 1.88
N PHE A 359 5.96 3.30 1.26
CA PHE A 359 5.49 4.52 0.59
C PHE A 359 4.95 4.18 -0.81
N TRP A 360 4.02 5.00 -1.28
CA TRP A 360 3.59 5.04 -2.66
C TRP A 360 4.31 6.21 -3.36
N ASN A 361 5.12 6.00 -4.40
CA ASN A 361 5.64 4.70 -4.87
C ASN A 361 7.10 4.85 -5.37
N ALA A 362 7.85 3.75 -5.39
CA ALA A 362 9.26 3.77 -5.80
C ALA A 362 9.39 3.62 -7.32
N ALA A 363 10.30 4.39 -7.91
CA ALA A 363 10.57 4.40 -9.35
C ALA A 363 12.08 4.34 -9.63
N ILE A 364 12.47 3.86 -10.82
CA ILE A 364 13.79 4.14 -11.42
C ILE A 364 13.64 4.34 -12.94
N GLY A 365 14.51 5.15 -13.53
CA GLY A 365 14.47 5.47 -14.95
C GLY A 365 13.17 6.15 -15.36
N ASN A 366 12.69 5.84 -16.57
CA ASN A 366 11.46 6.42 -17.12
C ASN A 366 10.30 5.42 -17.03
N VAL A 367 9.57 5.48 -15.91
CA VAL A 367 8.30 4.77 -15.68
C VAL A 367 7.14 5.77 -15.67
N TRP A 368 5.90 5.30 -15.54
CA TRP A 368 4.77 6.21 -15.36
C TRP A 368 4.88 6.98 -14.05
N ASP A 369 4.43 8.23 -14.06
CA ASP A 369 4.42 9.12 -12.90
C ASP A 369 2.98 9.60 -12.66
N ASP A 370 2.42 9.19 -11.53
CA ASP A 370 1.12 9.64 -11.01
C ASP A 370 1.27 10.84 -10.06
N GLY A 371 2.46 11.43 -10.02
CA GLY A 371 2.86 12.52 -9.13
C GLY A 371 3.40 12.05 -7.78
N TYR A 372 3.31 10.76 -7.44
CA TYR A 372 3.85 10.19 -6.20
C TYR A 372 5.27 9.61 -6.31
N ASN A 373 5.84 9.50 -7.52
CA ASN A 373 7.12 8.82 -7.72
C ASN A 373 8.26 9.37 -6.84
N VAL A 374 8.96 8.45 -6.16
CA VAL A 374 10.29 8.70 -5.59
C VAL A 374 11.30 7.89 -6.40
N TYR A 375 12.06 8.59 -7.24
CA TYR A 375 13.08 8.01 -8.10
C TYR A 375 14.33 7.62 -7.27
N LEU A 376 14.64 6.32 -7.20
CA LEU A 376 15.77 5.79 -6.44
C LEU A 376 17.13 5.96 -7.16
N ASP A 377 17.11 6.37 -8.42
CA ASP A 377 18.27 6.77 -9.22
C ASP A 377 18.49 8.30 -9.26
N ALA A 378 17.70 9.06 -8.50
CA ALA A 378 17.91 10.50 -8.31
C ALA A 378 19.12 10.79 -7.38
N PRO A 379 19.65 12.03 -7.37
CA PRO A 379 20.71 12.44 -6.44
C PRO A 379 20.30 12.32 -4.97
N VAL A 380 21.16 11.71 -4.15
CA VAL A 380 20.95 11.54 -2.71
C VAL A 380 21.10 12.85 -1.94
N ALA A 381 22.03 13.72 -2.34
CA ALA A 381 22.23 15.04 -1.75
C ALA A 381 21.36 16.09 -2.44
N LYS A 382 20.84 17.08 -1.69
CA LYS A 382 20.28 18.29 -2.30
C LYS A 382 21.37 19.00 -3.12
N PRO A 383 21.05 19.54 -4.31
CA PRO A 383 21.99 20.39 -5.04
C PRO A 383 22.36 21.60 -4.18
N SER A 384 23.65 21.85 -3.99
CA SER A 384 24.12 23.10 -3.37
C SER A 384 23.59 24.30 -4.18
N PRO A 385 23.10 25.37 -3.55
CA PRO A 385 22.75 26.59 -4.26
C PRO A 385 23.95 27.07 -5.08
N SER A 386 23.82 27.13 -6.41
CA SER A 386 24.83 27.77 -7.24
C SER A 386 24.97 29.22 -6.77
N PRO A 387 26.19 29.73 -6.52
CA PRO A 387 26.36 31.12 -6.14
C PRO A 387 25.78 32.00 -7.24
N SER A 388 24.86 32.89 -6.86
CA SER A 388 24.23 33.81 -7.81
C SER A 388 25.32 34.54 -8.59
N PRO A 389 25.25 34.60 -9.94
CA PRO A 389 26.19 35.41 -10.70
C PRO A 389 26.09 36.85 -10.21
N SER A 390 27.23 37.45 -9.86
CA SER A 390 27.30 38.85 -9.44
C SER A 390 26.57 39.72 -10.47
N PRO A 391 25.75 40.70 -10.03
CA PRO A 391 24.98 41.51 -10.95
C PRO A 391 25.90 42.21 -11.95
N SER A 392 25.74 41.89 -13.24
CA SER A 392 26.43 42.58 -14.32
C SER A 392 26.10 44.08 -14.27
N PRO A 393 27.06 44.98 -14.55
CA PRO A 393 26.79 46.42 -14.56
C PRO A 393 25.69 46.76 -15.57
N SER A 394 24.68 47.50 -15.13
CA SER A 394 23.57 47.93 -16.00
C SER A 394 24.09 48.75 -17.19
N PRO A 395 23.76 48.38 -18.45
CA PRO A 395 24.02 49.24 -19.60
C PRO A 395 23.18 50.52 -19.54
N ALA A 396 23.74 51.64 -20.01
CA ALA A 396 23.04 52.91 -20.15
C ALA A 396 21.93 52.84 -21.22
N PRO A 397 20.86 53.67 -21.12
CA PRO A 397 19.69 53.53 -21.99
C PRO A 397 19.96 53.99 -23.44
N SER A 398 19.55 53.16 -24.40
CA SER A 398 19.51 53.50 -25.82
C SER A 398 18.08 53.79 -26.29
N THR A 399 17.93 54.80 -27.15
CA THR A 399 16.67 55.34 -27.66
C THR A 399 16.32 54.80 -29.06
N SER A 400 15.06 55.04 -29.48
CA SER A 400 14.46 54.73 -30.81
C SER A 400 14.17 53.25 -31.09
N GLY A 401 13.18 52.89 -31.91
CA GLY A 401 12.16 53.66 -32.63
C GLY A 401 11.03 52.73 -33.10
N GLY A 402 9.81 53.25 -33.29
CA GLY A 402 8.59 52.42 -33.43
C GLY A 402 8.17 52.03 -34.85
N GLY A 403 7.10 51.21 -34.96
CA GLY A 403 6.39 50.96 -36.21
C GLY A 403 5.32 49.84 -36.16
N GLY A 404 4.07 50.17 -36.53
CA GLY A 404 3.27 49.27 -37.40
C GLY A 404 2.22 48.30 -36.83
N SER A 405 1.04 48.84 -36.48
CA SER A 405 -0.30 48.39 -36.94
C SER A 405 -0.84 46.93 -36.81
N THR A 406 -1.89 46.81 -35.97
CA THR A 406 -3.22 46.18 -36.22
C THR A 406 -3.39 44.76 -36.80
N SER A 407 -4.12 43.90 -36.08
CA SER A 407 -5.56 43.61 -36.38
C SER A 407 -6.17 42.57 -35.42
N SER A 408 -7.48 42.69 -35.17
CA SER A 408 -8.33 41.65 -34.55
C SER A 408 -9.27 41.07 -35.60
N PRO A 409 -9.85 39.88 -35.37
CA PRO A 409 -11.31 39.87 -35.18
C PRO A 409 -11.80 38.94 -34.07
N SER A 410 -13.05 39.16 -33.65
CA SER A 410 -13.78 38.43 -32.62
C SER A 410 -14.58 37.25 -33.19
N ALA A 411 -14.79 36.22 -32.37
CA ALA A 411 -15.91 35.28 -32.47
C ALA A 411 -16.31 34.83 -31.06
N GLY A 412 -17.61 34.73 -30.78
CA GLY A 412 -18.14 34.46 -29.44
C GLY A 412 -18.59 33.01 -29.21
N GLY A 413 -18.89 32.70 -27.95
CA GLY A 413 -19.55 31.46 -27.53
C GLY A 413 -20.43 31.76 -26.30
N GLY A 414 -21.68 31.31 -26.33
CA GLY A 414 -22.65 31.62 -25.28
C GLY A 414 -22.46 30.78 -24.02
N GLY A 415 -22.55 31.41 -22.85
CA GLY A 415 -22.59 30.71 -21.56
C GLY A 415 -24.03 30.33 -21.19
N SER A 416 -24.29 29.04 -20.96
CA SER A 416 -25.51 28.57 -20.31
C SER A 416 -25.43 28.83 -18.80
N SER A 417 -26.51 29.37 -18.23
CA SER A 417 -26.61 29.63 -16.79
C SER A 417 -26.86 28.35 -15.99
N ALA A 418 -25.89 27.94 -15.17
CA ALA A 418 -26.13 27.02 -14.06
C ALA A 418 -26.83 27.78 -12.90
N PRO A 419 -27.69 27.12 -12.10
CA PRO A 419 -28.36 27.77 -10.97
C PRO A 419 -27.37 28.19 -9.88
N ALA A 420 -27.69 29.28 -9.18
CA ALA A 420 -26.82 29.87 -8.18
C ALA A 420 -26.57 28.91 -6.99
N ALA A 421 -25.30 28.74 -6.63
CA ALA A 421 -24.91 28.07 -5.40
C ALA A 421 -25.23 28.95 -4.19
N ASP A 422 -25.72 28.33 -3.11
CA ASP A 422 -26.08 29.03 -1.88
C ASP A 422 -24.82 29.61 -1.18
N ALA A 423 -24.84 30.92 -0.93
CA ALA A 423 -23.66 31.70 -0.53
C ALA A 423 -23.39 31.58 0.98
N GLY A 424 -23.10 30.36 1.45
CA GLY A 424 -22.82 30.11 2.87
C GLY A 424 -22.17 28.76 3.21
N ARG A 425 -22.00 27.84 2.26
CA ARG A 425 -21.46 26.50 2.55
C ARG A 425 -20.53 26.02 1.44
N ALA A 426 -19.27 25.77 1.78
CA ALA A 426 -18.38 25.03 0.88
C ALA A 426 -18.96 23.61 0.69
N PRO A 427 -19.05 23.08 -0.55
CA PRO A 427 -19.41 21.68 -0.75
C PRO A 427 -18.35 20.80 -0.08
N ILE A 428 -18.77 19.67 0.50
CA ILE A 428 -17.84 18.63 0.94
C ILE A 428 -17.30 17.99 -0.34
N VAL A 429 -16.16 18.51 -0.82
CA VAL A 429 -15.42 17.96 -1.96
C VAL A 429 -14.74 16.67 -1.49
N ALA A 430 -15.50 15.58 -1.45
CA ALA A 430 -14.91 14.25 -1.43
C ALA A 430 -14.05 14.10 -2.70
N ASN A 431 -12.89 13.48 -2.54
CA ASN A 431 -11.81 13.54 -3.52
C ASN A 431 -12.20 13.07 -4.93
N THR A 432 -11.45 13.55 -5.91
CA THR A 432 -11.60 13.17 -7.32
C THR A 432 -10.68 12.00 -7.67
N GLU A 433 -10.68 10.95 -6.84
CA GLU A 433 -10.44 9.61 -7.36
C GLU A 433 -11.53 9.34 -8.42
N THR A 434 -11.29 8.41 -9.36
CA THR A 434 -12.27 8.04 -10.40
C THR A 434 -13.41 7.20 -9.82
N LEU A 435 -14.19 7.85 -8.94
CA LEU A 435 -15.41 7.40 -8.31
C LEU A 435 -16.52 7.32 -9.37
N THR A 436 -16.39 6.31 -10.23
CA THR A 436 -17.43 5.87 -11.16
C THR A 436 -18.74 5.60 -10.40
N ASP A 437 -19.89 5.68 -11.07
CA ASP A 437 -21.20 5.40 -10.46
C ASP A 437 -21.25 4.04 -9.74
N PHE A 438 -20.47 3.06 -10.20
CA PHE A 438 -20.29 1.74 -9.59
C PHE A 438 -19.63 1.78 -8.19
N LEU A 439 -18.71 2.71 -7.98
CA LEU A 439 -18.04 2.95 -6.70
C LEU A 439 -18.72 4.05 -5.87
N ARG A 440 -19.63 4.85 -6.43
CA ARG A 440 -20.25 5.97 -5.70
C ARG A 440 -21.73 6.14 -6.01
N GLY A 441 -22.56 5.44 -5.23
CA GLY A 441 -24.01 5.65 -5.22
C GLY A 441 -24.46 6.86 -4.37
N PRO A 442 -25.70 7.36 -4.57
CA PRO A 442 -26.29 8.42 -3.74
C PRO A 442 -26.36 8.05 -2.24
N GLN A 443 -26.31 6.76 -1.90
CA GLN A 443 -26.25 6.24 -0.55
C GLN A 443 -25.00 6.73 0.20
N ARG A 444 -23.81 6.76 -0.43
CA ARG A 444 -22.58 7.30 0.18
C ARG A 444 -22.73 8.78 0.48
N ALA A 445 -23.26 9.55 -0.46
CA ALA A 445 -23.45 10.99 -0.30
C ALA A 445 -24.39 11.30 0.87
N ALA A 446 -25.57 10.66 0.91
CA ALA A 446 -26.52 10.81 2.00
C ALA A 446 -25.96 10.37 3.37
N CYS A 447 -25.17 9.28 3.41
CA CYS A 447 -24.45 8.86 4.60
C CYS A 447 -23.45 9.92 5.07
N ALA A 448 -22.63 10.48 4.17
CA ALA A 448 -21.62 11.48 4.53
C ALA A 448 -22.25 12.79 5.04
N GLU A 449 -23.36 13.24 4.42
CA GLU A 449 -24.13 14.38 4.90
C GLU A 449 -24.78 14.14 6.28
N ALA A 450 -25.16 12.89 6.58
CA ALA A 450 -25.65 12.53 7.90
C ALA A 450 -24.52 12.48 8.95
N ALA A 451 -23.37 11.91 8.58
CA ALA A 451 -22.16 11.84 9.42
C ALA A 451 -21.65 13.24 9.81
N ALA A 452 -21.62 14.16 8.84
CA ALA A 452 -21.19 15.54 9.03
C ALA A 452 -21.99 16.34 10.08
N LYS A 453 -23.14 15.85 10.56
CA LYS A 453 -23.96 16.51 11.59
C LYS A 453 -23.46 16.29 13.02
N TRP A 454 -22.65 15.25 13.24
CA TRP A 454 -22.19 14.84 14.57
C TRP A 454 -20.69 14.51 14.62
N TRP A 455 -20.05 14.28 13.48
CA TRP A 455 -18.62 13.96 13.40
C TRP A 455 -17.76 15.12 13.89
N LEU A 456 -16.79 14.82 14.77
CA LEU A 456 -15.82 15.76 15.31
C LEU A 456 -14.42 15.11 15.26
N PRO A 457 -13.50 15.58 14.39
CA PRO A 457 -12.20 14.96 14.22
C PRO A 457 -11.29 15.20 15.43
N MET A 458 -10.91 14.12 16.10
CA MET A 458 -10.04 14.09 17.28
C MET A 458 -8.72 14.84 17.04
N TRP A 459 -8.13 14.63 15.86
CA TRP A 459 -6.87 15.22 15.43
C TRP A 459 -6.91 16.73 15.14
N THR A 460 -8.09 17.38 15.20
CA THR A 460 -8.18 18.86 15.19
C THR A 460 -8.16 19.49 16.58
N ALA A 461 -8.34 18.70 17.64
CA ALA A 461 -8.36 19.22 19.00
C ALA A 461 -6.98 19.74 19.41
N ALA A 462 -6.92 20.93 20.03
CA ALA A 462 -5.65 21.57 20.41
C ALA A 462 -4.78 20.71 21.34
N TRP A 463 -5.39 19.90 22.20
CA TRP A 463 -4.68 18.98 23.11
C TRP A 463 -4.16 17.71 22.40
N ALA A 464 -4.64 17.41 21.19
CA ALA A 464 -4.21 16.29 20.35
C ALA A 464 -3.19 16.72 19.28
N GLN A 465 -2.74 17.99 19.27
CA GLN A 465 -1.66 18.46 18.41
C GLN A 465 -0.30 17.98 18.96
N THR A 466 0.35 17.08 18.23
CA THR A 466 1.55 16.34 18.70
C THR A 466 2.79 16.51 17.82
N VAL A 467 2.64 17.08 16.61
CA VAL A 467 3.73 17.22 15.64
C VAL A 467 4.38 18.61 15.71
N ASP A 468 5.65 18.70 16.15
CA ASP A 468 6.46 19.92 16.02
C ASP A 468 6.92 20.10 14.56
N VAL A 469 6.01 20.61 13.72
CA VAL A 469 6.26 20.85 12.29
C VAL A 469 7.50 21.75 12.08
N ALA A 470 7.70 22.75 12.93
CA ALA A 470 8.83 23.67 12.82
C ALA A 470 10.17 22.98 13.19
N GLY A 471 10.17 22.10 14.19
CA GLY A 471 11.31 21.25 14.53
C GLY A 471 11.64 20.26 13.42
N TYR A 472 10.62 19.62 12.84
CA TYR A 472 10.78 18.77 11.67
C TYR A 472 11.38 19.54 10.47
N GLN A 473 10.82 20.71 10.11
CA GLN A 473 11.36 21.57 9.04
C GLN A 473 12.84 21.91 9.23
N ARG A 474 13.27 22.22 10.47
CA ARG A 474 14.69 22.47 10.78
C ARG A 474 15.56 21.23 10.59
N ARG A 475 15.10 20.05 11.03
CA ARG A 475 15.87 18.78 10.88
C ARG A 475 15.95 18.30 9.43
N THR A 476 14.94 18.59 8.60
CA THR A 476 14.87 18.11 7.21
C THR A 476 15.29 19.15 6.16
N ALA A 477 15.78 20.33 6.58
CA ALA A 477 16.07 21.46 5.69
C ALA A 477 16.99 21.07 4.51
N ASP A 478 18.05 20.31 4.79
CA ASP A 478 19.08 19.91 3.82
C ASP A 478 18.92 18.46 3.31
N MET A 479 17.87 17.75 3.73
CA MET A 479 17.66 16.33 3.41
C MET A 479 16.89 16.12 2.10
N THR A 480 17.20 15.04 1.38
CA THR A 480 16.29 14.45 0.38
C THR A 480 15.52 13.28 1.00
N VAL A 481 14.51 12.76 0.27
CA VAL A 481 13.81 11.53 0.67
C VAL A 481 14.78 10.33 0.70
N LEU A 482 15.73 10.28 -0.24
CA LEU A 482 16.76 9.23 -0.28
C LEU A 482 17.68 9.27 0.94
N GLN A 483 18.02 10.47 1.44
CA GLN A 483 18.75 10.62 2.70
C GLN A 483 17.93 10.10 3.89
N VAL A 484 16.62 10.37 3.94
CA VAL A 484 15.73 9.81 4.97
C VAL A 484 15.74 8.27 4.93
N PHE A 485 15.75 7.64 3.75
CA PHE A 485 15.85 6.17 3.66
C PHE A 485 17.19 5.64 4.20
N LEU A 486 18.32 6.30 3.91
CA LEU A 486 19.63 5.92 4.43
C LEU A 486 19.71 6.06 5.96
N ASP A 487 19.20 7.16 6.52
CA ASP A 487 19.08 7.36 7.97
C ASP A 487 18.22 6.25 8.61
N THR A 488 17.07 5.96 8.00
CA THR A 488 16.14 4.91 8.47
C THR A 488 16.81 3.54 8.42
N LYS A 489 17.50 3.22 7.32
CA LYS A 489 18.26 1.97 7.12
C LYS A 489 19.26 1.76 8.26
N ALA A 490 20.03 2.78 8.62
CA ALA A 490 21.00 2.73 9.72
C ALA A 490 20.35 2.66 11.13
N ALA A 491 19.08 3.04 11.26
CA ALA A 491 18.32 2.94 12.50
C ALA A 491 17.60 1.58 12.67
N ILE A 492 17.17 0.93 11.58
CA ILE A 492 16.33 -0.27 11.62
C ILE A 492 17.02 -1.58 11.26
N TYR A 493 18.23 -1.58 10.69
CA TYR A 493 19.04 -2.79 10.43
C TYR A 493 20.43 -2.69 11.03
#